data_AF-A0A453JDK3-F1
#
_entry.id   AF-A0A453JDK3-F1
#
_cell.length_a   1.000
_cell.length_b   1.000
_cell.length_c   1.000
_cell.angle_alpha   90.00
_cell.angle_beta   90.00
_cell.angle_gamma   90.00
#
_symmetry.space_group_name_H-M   'P 1'
#
loop_
_entity.id
_entity.type
_entity.pdbx_description
1 polymer ?
#
loop_
_entity_poly.entity_id
_entity_poly.type
_entity_poly.pdbx_seq_one_letter_code
_entity_poly.pdbx_strand_id
1 'polypeptide(L)'
;ISSSCRPVVRKKAALCLLRLYRKNPDVVNIDGWSDRMAQLLDERDLGVLTSVMSLFVSLVSNNAEAYWNCLPKCVRILERMARNQDIPQEYTYYGIPSPWLQ
;
A
#
# COMPACT_ATOMS: atom_id res chain seq x y z
N ILE A 1 5.91 -2.76 9.29
CA ILE A 1 4.73 -3.55 9.71
C ILE A 1 5.15 -5.01 9.69
N SER A 2 5.06 -5.74 10.81
CA SER A 2 5.47 -7.15 10.85
C SER A 2 4.58 -8.01 9.96
N SER A 3 5.17 -8.94 9.21
CA SER A 3 4.46 -9.94 8.40
C SER A 3 3.80 -11.04 9.24
N SER A 4 4.20 -11.21 10.50
CA SER A 4 3.62 -12.21 11.43
C SER A 4 2.25 -11.83 11.99
N CYS A 5 1.82 -10.58 11.82
CA CYS A 5 0.55 -10.09 12.35
C CYS A 5 -0.62 -10.44 11.42
N ARG A 6 -1.81 -10.69 12.02
CA ARG A 6 -3.05 -10.91 11.26
C ARG A 6 -3.33 -9.74 10.29
N PRO A 7 -3.85 -10.00 9.07
CA PRO A 7 -4.13 -8.94 8.10
C PRO A 7 -4.94 -7.77 8.64
N VAL A 8 -5.97 -8.03 9.46
CA VAL A 8 -6.80 -6.98 10.08
C VAL A 8 -5.98 -5.98 10.93
N VAL A 9 -4.95 -6.46 11.63
CA VAL A 9 -4.07 -5.61 12.44
C VAL A 9 -3.21 -4.75 11.53
N ARG A 10 -2.68 -5.36 10.45
CA ARG A 10 -1.81 -4.68 9.49
C ARG A 10 -2.54 -3.57 8.72
N LYS A 11 -3.79 -3.82 8.31
CA LYS A 11 -4.70 -2.82 7.71
C LYS A 11 -4.86 -1.60 8.62
N LYS A 12 -5.27 -1.84 9.87
CA LYS A 12 -5.48 -0.79 10.87
C LYS A 12 -4.18 -0.06 11.23
N ALA A 13 -3.06 -0.78 11.33
CA ALA A 13 -1.77 -0.18 11.63
C ALA A 13 -1.29 0.75 10.50
N ALA A 14 -1.43 0.35 9.23
CA ALA A 14 -1.06 1.19 8.09
C ALA A 14 -1.89 2.49 8.07
N LEU A 15 -3.21 2.39 8.26
CA LEU A 15 -4.09 3.56 8.29
C LEU A 15 -3.89 4.43 9.55
N CYS A 16 -3.57 3.82 10.70
CA CYS A 16 -3.20 4.54 11.91
C CYS A 16 -1.92 5.35 11.68
N LEU A 17 -0.91 4.72 11.08
CA LEU A 17 0.36 5.39 10.76
C LEU A 17 0.17 6.53 9.76
N LEU A 18 -0.68 6.33 8.74
CA LEU A 18 -1.11 7.40 7.84
C LEU A 18 -1.74 8.57 8.60
N ARG A 19 -2.63 8.28 9.56
CA ARG A 19 -3.27 9.33 10.37
C ARG A 19 -2.27 10.07 11.24
N LEU A 20 -1.32 9.36 11.84
CA LEU A 20 -0.24 9.97 12.64
C LEU A 20 0.65 10.86 11.76
N TYR A 21 1.12 10.34 10.62
CA TYR A 21 1.94 11.07 9.66
C TYR A 21 1.27 12.36 9.19
N ARG A 22 -0.02 12.31 8.85
CA ARG A 22 -0.78 13.51 8.45
C ARG A 22 -0.99 14.51 9.57
N LYS A 23 -1.10 14.06 10.82
CA LYS A 23 -1.37 14.94 11.98
C LYS A 23 -0.10 15.60 12.50
N ASN A 24 1.01 14.86 12.50
CA ASN A 24 2.28 15.31 13.00
C ASN A 24 3.40 14.56 12.24
N PRO A 25 3.85 15.08 11.08
CA PRO A 25 4.85 14.40 10.27
C PRO A 25 6.21 14.30 10.98
N ASP A 26 6.56 15.31 11.80
CA ASP A 26 7.87 15.41 12.46
C ASP A 26 8.13 14.29 13.48
N VAL A 27 7.09 13.70 14.06
CA VAL A 27 7.23 12.59 15.02
C VAL A 27 7.39 11.23 14.33
N VAL A 28 7.18 11.17 13.01
CA VAL A 28 7.34 9.95 12.22
C VAL A 28 8.66 10.03 11.48
N ASN A 29 9.68 9.34 12.00
CA ASN A 29 10.94 9.20 11.27
C ASN A 29 10.73 8.31 10.03
N ILE A 30 10.68 8.95 8.86
CA ILE A 30 10.48 8.33 7.55
C ILE A 30 11.79 7.97 6.83
N ASP A 31 12.95 8.18 7.45
CA ASP A 31 14.24 7.85 6.85
C ASP A 31 14.35 6.34 6.60
N GLY A 32 14.76 5.98 5.37
CA GLY A 32 14.90 4.58 4.96
C GLY A 32 13.57 3.82 4.80
N TRP A 33 12.43 4.52 4.72
CA TRP A 33 11.14 3.85 4.48
C TRP A 33 10.92 3.41 3.05
N SER A 34 11.70 3.94 2.11
CA SER A 34 11.71 3.54 0.71
C SER A 34 11.76 2.02 0.53
N ASP A 35 12.78 1.36 1.09
CA ASP A 35 12.94 -0.10 0.97
C ASP A 35 11.87 -0.87 1.72
N ARG A 36 11.46 -0.38 2.90
CA ARG A 36 10.36 -0.99 3.68
C ARG A 36 9.05 -0.92 2.91
N MET A 37 8.80 0.18 2.21
CA MET A 37 7.61 0.37 1.41
C MET A 37 7.63 -0.55 0.19
N ALA A 38 8.78 -0.67 -0.47
CA ALA A 38 8.96 -1.62 -1.56
C ALA A 38 8.64 -3.07 -1.14
N GLN A 39 8.96 -3.47 0.09
CA GLN A 39 8.57 -4.78 0.65
C GLN A 39 7.07 -4.86 0.95
N LEU A 40 6.47 -3.79 1.49
CA LEU A 40 5.03 -3.76 1.80
C LEU A 40 4.16 -3.78 0.54
N LEU A 41 4.66 -3.27 -0.59
CA LEU A 41 3.98 -3.32 -1.87
C LEU A 41 3.94 -4.74 -2.49
N ASP A 42 4.73 -5.70 -2.00
CA ASP A 42 4.63 -7.12 -2.40
C ASP A 42 3.49 -7.87 -1.70
N GLU A 43 2.65 -7.16 -0.95
CA GLU A 43 1.56 -7.75 -0.20
C GLU A 43 0.53 -8.43 -1.11
N ARG A 44 0.11 -9.63 -0.69
CA ARG A 44 -0.89 -10.44 -1.40
C ARG A 44 -2.31 -10.17 -0.91
N ASP A 45 -2.50 -9.90 0.39
CA ASP A 45 -3.80 -9.50 0.92
C ASP A 45 -4.18 -8.12 0.38
N LEU A 46 -5.15 -8.09 -0.54
CA LEU A 46 -5.56 -6.87 -1.22
C LEU A 46 -6.02 -5.78 -0.26
N GLY A 47 -6.68 -6.11 0.85
CA GLY A 47 -7.08 -5.11 1.84
C GLY A 47 -5.89 -4.50 2.60
N VAL A 48 -4.84 -5.28 2.88
CA VAL A 48 -3.59 -4.75 3.44
C VAL A 48 -2.91 -3.90 2.39
N LEU A 49 -2.84 -4.36 1.14
CA LEU A 49 -2.25 -3.60 0.03
C LEU A 49 -2.95 -2.26 -0.19
N THR A 50 -4.29 -2.19 -0.17
CA THR A 50 -5.05 -0.93 -0.24
C THR A 50 -4.71 0.02 0.90
N SER A 51 -4.59 -0.52 2.12
CA SER A 51 -4.22 0.28 3.30
C SER A 51 -2.79 0.82 3.20
N VAL A 52 -1.85 0.00 2.71
CA VAL A 52 -0.45 0.37 2.45
C VAL A 52 -0.37 1.40 1.32
N MET A 53 -1.12 1.22 0.24
CA MET A 53 -1.15 2.17 -0.88
C MET A 53 -1.64 3.55 -0.43
N SER A 54 -2.66 3.59 0.44
CA SER A 54 -3.13 4.84 1.03
C SER A 54 -2.05 5.57 1.83
N LEU A 55 -1.22 4.83 2.58
CA LEU A 55 -0.05 5.37 3.26
C LEU A 55 1.00 5.84 2.27
N PHE A 56 1.31 5.01 1.28
CA PHE A 56 2.33 5.25 0.26
C PHE A 56 2.08 6.54 -0.52
N VAL A 57 0.85 6.74 -1.01
CA VAL A 57 0.46 7.97 -1.71
C VAL A 57 0.78 9.20 -0.86
N SER A 58 0.49 9.16 0.45
CA SER A 58 0.77 10.29 1.35
C SER A 58 2.26 10.56 1.56
N LEU A 59 3.11 9.53 1.50
CA LEU A 59 4.57 9.68 1.62
C LEU A 59 5.18 10.22 0.32
N VAL A 60 4.75 9.69 -0.82
CA VAL A 60 5.21 10.11 -2.15
C VAL A 60 4.83 11.55 -2.44
N SER A 61 3.64 12.00 -2.01
CA SER A 61 3.25 13.41 -2.15
C SER A 61 4.19 14.39 -1.43
N ASN A 62 4.96 13.93 -0.45
CA ASN A 62 5.93 14.77 0.28
C ASN A 62 7.35 14.69 -0.32
N ASN A 63 7.78 13.51 -0.80
CA ASN A 63 9.09 13.32 -1.42
C ASN A 63 9.01 12.21 -2.48
N ALA A 64 8.75 12.57 -3.74
CA ALA A 64 8.59 11.59 -4.81
C ALA A 64 9.90 10.89 -5.20
N GLU A 65 11.03 11.61 -5.18
CA GLU A 65 12.33 11.10 -5.62
C GLU A 65 12.81 9.91 -4.77
N ALA A 66 12.54 9.94 -3.46
CA ALA A 66 12.94 8.88 -2.53
C ALA A 66 12.27 7.51 -2.80
N TYR A 67 11.16 7.48 -3.54
CA TYR A 67 10.35 6.26 -3.76
C TYR A 67 10.37 5.76 -5.21
N TRP A 68 11.32 6.20 -6.02
CA TRP A 68 11.41 5.78 -7.43
C TRP A 68 11.55 4.26 -7.60
N ASN A 69 12.22 3.59 -6.65
CA ASN A 69 12.35 2.14 -6.58
C ASN A 69 11.01 1.39 -6.40
N CYS A 70 9.97 2.06 -5.92
CA CYS A 70 8.64 1.48 -5.72
C CYS A 70 7.79 1.49 -7.00
N LEU A 71 8.11 2.35 -7.96
CA LEU A 71 7.31 2.53 -9.18
C LEU A 71 7.07 1.23 -9.97
N PRO A 72 8.09 0.39 -10.24
CA PRO A 72 7.87 -0.88 -10.96
C PRO A 72 6.93 -1.85 -10.22
N LYS A 73 6.81 -1.74 -8.89
CA LYS A 73 5.86 -2.55 -8.12
C LYS A 73 4.43 -2.04 -8.31
N CYS A 74 4.22 -0.72 -8.27
CA CYS A 74 2.92 -0.12 -8.53
C CYS A 74 2.38 -0.48 -9.91
N VAL A 75 3.23 -0.43 -10.95
CA VAL A 75 2.86 -0.84 -12.30
C VAL A 75 2.43 -2.32 -12.33
N ARG A 76 3.21 -3.23 -11.74
CA ARG A 76 2.86 -4.65 -11.68
C ARG A 76 1.56 -4.93 -10.92
N ILE A 77 1.31 -4.18 -9.83
CA ILE A 77 0.05 -4.28 -9.07
C ILE A 77 -1.13 -3.90 -9.97
N LEU A 78 -1.02 -2.79 -10.71
CA LEU A 78 -2.07 -2.32 -11.62
C LEU A 78 -2.28 -3.28 -12.80
N GLU A 79 -1.21 -3.77 -13.41
CA GLU A 79 -1.26 -4.77 -14.48
C GLU A 79 -1.98 -6.05 -14.03
N ARG A 80 -1.68 -6.52 -12.82
CA ARG A 80 -2.35 -7.68 -12.22
C ARG A 80 -3.86 -7.46 -12.13
N MET A 81 -4.31 -6.27 -11.70
CA MET A 81 -5.74 -5.95 -11.63
C MET A 81 -6.36 -5.80 -13.01
N ALA A 82 -5.71 -5.09 -13.93
CA ALA A 82 -6.19 -4.90 -15.30
C ALA A 82 -6.39 -6.22 -16.05
N ARG A 83 -5.54 -7.22 -15.77
CA ARG A 83 -5.64 -8.59 -16.34
C ARG A 83 -6.52 -9.53 -15.51
N ASN A 84 -7.10 -9.06 -14.41
CA ASN A 84 -7.86 -9.87 -13.45
C ASN A 84 -7.09 -11.12 -12.98
N GLN A 85 -5.78 -10.98 -12.75
CA GLN A 85 -4.91 -12.07 -12.31
C GLN A 85 -4.88 -12.14 -10.78
N ASP A 86 -5.13 -13.34 -10.22
CA ASP A 86 -5.07 -13.59 -8.78
C ASP A 86 -5.94 -12.63 -7.93
N ILE A 87 -7.07 -12.16 -8.47
CA ILE A 87 -8.02 -11.31 -7.75
C ILE A 87 -9.17 -12.18 -7.22
N PRO A 88 -9.33 -12.32 -5.88
CA PRO A 88 -10.44 -13.06 -5.31
C PRO A 88 -11.79 -12.40 -5.64
N GLN A 89 -12.84 -13.21 -5.78
CA GLN A 89 -14.19 -12.72 -6.12
C GLN A 89 -14.73 -11.70 -5.10
N GLU A 90 -14.37 -11.82 -3.83
CA GLU A 90 -14.72 -10.86 -2.77
C GLU A 90 -14.16 -9.44 -2.99
N TYR A 91 -13.11 -9.31 -3.82
CA TYR A 91 -12.55 -8.01 -4.23
C TYR A 91 -13.00 -7.59 -5.63
N THR A 92 -13.93 -8.31 -6.26
CA THR A 92 -14.52 -7.96 -7.56
C THR A 92 -15.86 -7.27 -7.34
N TYR A 93 -16.00 -6.04 -7.84
CA TYR A 93 -17.19 -5.22 -7.68
C TYR A 93 -17.80 -4.92 -9.04
N TYR A 94 -19.03 -5.40 -9.30
CA TYR A 94 -19.71 -5.28 -10.60
C TYR A 94 -18.85 -5.74 -11.80
N GLY A 95 -18.10 -6.83 -11.62
CA GLY A 95 -17.20 -7.37 -12.65
C GLY A 95 -15.87 -6.63 -12.80
N ILE A 96 -15.65 -5.58 -12.02
CA ILE A 96 -14.40 -4.81 -12.01
C ILE A 96 -13.50 -5.33 -10.88
N PRO A 97 -12.25 -5.75 -11.17
CA PRO A 97 -11.32 -6.25 -10.17
C PRO A 97 -10.72 -5.13 -9.32
N SER A 98 -10.99 -5.17 -8.01
CA SER A 98 -10.43 -4.28 -6.99
C SER A 98 -10.43 -2.78 -7.35
N PRO A 99 -11.58 -2.18 -7.71
CA PRO A 99 -11.62 -0.83 -8.29
C PRO A 99 -11.11 0.27 -7.37
N TRP A 100 -11.12 0.08 -6.05
CA TRP A 100 -10.60 1.07 -5.09
C TRP A 100 -9.08 1.04 -4.92
N LEU A 101 -8.42 0.01 -5.45
CA LEU A 101 -6.97 -0.13 -5.37
C LEU A 101 -6.27 0.23 -6.70
N GLN A 102 -6.99 0.18 -7.82
CA GLN A 102 -6.56 0.69 -9.12
C GLN A 102 -6.39 2.22 -9.08
#